data_AF-A0A0C1EHV6-F1
#
_entry.id   AF-A0A0C1EHV6-F1
#
_cell.length_a   1.000
_cell.length_b   1.000
_cell.length_c   1.000
_cell.angle_alpha   90.00
_cell.angle_beta   90.00
_cell.angle_gamma   90.00
#
_symmetry.space_group_name_H-M   'P 1'
#
loop_
_entity.id
_entity.type
_entity.pdbx_description
1 polymer ?
#
loop_
_entity_poly.entity_id
_entity_poly.type
_entity_poly.pdbx_seq_one_letter_code
_entity_poly.pdbx_strand_id
1 'polypeptide(L)'
;MGRVIYLFLIAPWWVYAAAAAGFLYLSEQVYQNELKERADATAALAQPVPDRVDLSAFDRQNDVGLADEVHIAGWINTDFNYHLRKTKKGSVRAEGYMYVLQGASDTSSTKQVRAIILMSEREKADFIRRISEFQVPGKLDETGHLYFAFNGVRTNEGSFSDLVNDAFKEQGLTKGPDFIVVEPFWEGREKGLTYTGDPQRFREKLWKLSGVLLVLAAIKFGLARRSKRRQSERDAASVERAIFASSPVASAGEKGAGFGRPDLGMSQPKTLRQIAAKVQKTSAERPGPELQFEASREALGLAKAGFLQRFIKASRKSQIILLGMVFVLPLCVMKPAFGGVLLPVALLVYIYWSIGTKVASSVREALEEVGLLKPRISSLAKQDPFSRLEAQARNVR
;
A
#
# COMPACT_ATOMS: atom_id res chain seq x y z
N MET A 1 12.03 -13.45 11.23
CA MET A 1 10.97 -13.83 10.27
C MET A 1 9.84 -14.67 10.89
N GLY A 2 10.12 -15.66 11.76
CA GLY A 2 9.08 -16.56 12.30
C GLY A 2 7.88 -15.89 13.02
N ARG A 3 8.08 -14.76 13.71
CA ARG A 3 6.98 -14.03 14.38
C ARG A 3 5.93 -13.45 13.42
N VAL A 4 6.31 -13.04 12.22
CA VAL A 4 5.39 -12.46 11.22
C VAL A 4 4.56 -13.55 10.57
N ILE A 5 5.20 -14.68 10.24
CA ILE A 5 4.52 -15.87 9.71
C ILE A 5 3.50 -16.39 10.74
N TYR A 6 3.86 -16.40 12.03
CA TYR A 6 2.98 -16.81 13.11
C TYR A 6 1.77 -15.87 13.30
N LEU A 7 1.99 -14.55 13.26
CA LEU A 7 0.90 -13.57 13.31
C LEU A 7 -0.03 -13.69 12.09
N PHE A 8 0.55 -13.91 10.91
CA PHE A 8 -0.23 -14.20 9.70
C PHE A 8 -1.07 -15.46 9.92
N LEU A 9 -0.52 -16.55 10.45
CA LEU A 9 -1.28 -17.78 10.70
C LEU A 9 -2.37 -17.67 11.77
N ILE A 10 -2.31 -16.73 12.71
CA ILE A 10 -3.34 -16.53 13.76
C ILE A 10 -4.42 -15.53 13.35
N ALA A 11 -4.17 -14.72 12.31
CA ALA A 11 -5.10 -13.68 11.91
C ALA A 11 -6.54 -14.21 11.67
N PRO A 12 -7.58 -13.49 12.12
CA PRO A 12 -8.96 -13.83 11.82
C PRO A 12 -9.26 -13.84 10.31
N TRP A 13 -10.24 -14.63 9.88
CA TRP A 13 -10.62 -14.76 8.46
C TRP A 13 -10.96 -13.42 7.80
N TRP A 14 -11.56 -12.47 8.53
CA TRP A 14 -11.96 -11.17 8.01
C TRP A 14 -10.77 -10.29 7.61
N VAL A 15 -9.59 -10.48 8.21
CA VAL A 15 -8.37 -9.75 7.85
C VAL A 15 -7.94 -10.10 6.42
N TYR A 16 -8.01 -11.39 6.07
CA TYR A 16 -7.67 -11.85 4.72
C TYR A 16 -8.70 -11.42 3.69
N ALA A 17 -9.99 -11.44 4.05
CA ALA A 17 -11.05 -10.97 3.17
C ALA A 17 -10.89 -9.46 2.86
N ALA A 18 -10.60 -8.64 3.89
CA ALA A 18 -10.33 -7.23 3.72
C ALA A 18 -9.06 -6.98 2.87
N ALA A 19 -7.98 -7.73 3.12
CA ALA A 19 -6.77 -7.64 2.33
C ALA A 19 -7.00 -8.02 0.85
N ALA A 20 -7.74 -9.11 0.58
CA ALA A 20 -8.10 -9.53 -0.76
C ALA A 20 -8.91 -8.45 -1.51
N ALA A 21 -9.91 -7.86 -0.85
CA ALA A 21 -10.68 -6.75 -1.41
C ALA A 21 -9.78 -5.53 -1.70
N GLY A 22 -8.87 -5.20 -0.78
CA GLY A 22 -7.88 -4.13 -0.98
C GLY A 22 -6.96 -4.37 -2.18
N PHE A 23 -6.43 -5.58 -2.35
CA PHE A 23 -5.60 -5.93 -3.50
C PHE A 23 -6.37 -5.91 -4.83
N LEU A 24 -7.64 -6.33 -4.85
CA LEU A 24 -8.48 -6.20 -6.05
C LEU A 24 -8.70 -4.74 -6.41
N TYR A 25 -9.06 -3.91 -5.43
CA TYR A 25 -9.24 -2.49 -5.64
C TYR A 25 -7.96 -1.82 -6.18
N LEU A 26 -6.81 -2.09 -5.55
CA LEU A 26 -5.52 -1.58 -6.02
C LEU A 26 -5.18 -2.08 -7.43
N SER A 27 -5.47 -3.34 -7.74
CA SER A 27 -5.22 -3.89 -9.08
C SER A 27 -6.03 -3.19 -10.16
N GLU A 28 -7.28 -2.83 -9.86
CA GLU A 28 -8.13 -2.11 -10.79
C GLU A 28 -7.67 -0.66 -10.94
N GLN A 29 -7.31 0.00 -9.84
CA GLN A 29 -6.78 1.37 -9.88
C GLN A 29 -5.51 1.48 -10.74
N VAL A 30 -4.54 0.57 -10.54
CA VAL A 30 -3.32 0.57 -11.35
C VAL A 30 -3.63 0.26 -12.82
N TYR A 31 -4.50 -0.72 -13.08
CA TYR A 31 -4.92 -1.07 -14.43
C TYR A 31 -5.57 0.11 -15.17
N GLN A 32 -6.48 0.84 -14.51
CA GLN A 32 -7.13 2.01 -15.10
C GLN A 32 -6.16 3.16 -15.35
N ASN A 33 -5.22 3.40 -14.43
CA ASN A 33 -4.18 4.41 -14.62
C ASN A 33 -3.27 4.08 -15.82
N GLU A 34 -2.83 2.83 -15.94
CA GLU A 34 -2.00 2.39 -17.06
C GLU A 34 -2.75 2.43 -18.41
N LEU A 35 -4.04 2.10 -18.41
CA LEU A 35 -4.88 2.28 -19.59
C LEU A 35 -5.01 3.75 -19.99
N LYS A 36 -5.18 4.63 -19.00
CA LYS A 36 -5.25 6.07 -19.24
C LYS A 36 -3.93 6.61 -19.79
N GLU A 37 -2.80 6.27 -19.18
CA GLU A 37 -1.47 6.66 -19.68
C GLU A 37 -1.25 6.20 -21.13
N ARG A 38 -1.64 4.96 -21.45
CA ARG A 38 -1.56 4.44 -22.83
C ARG A 38 -2.47 5.22 -23.78
N ALA A 39 -3.69 5.54 -23.36
CA ALA A 39 -4.64 6.32 -24.16
C ALA A 39 -4.14 7.75 -24.38
N ASP A 40 -3.65 8.41 -23.33
CA ASP A 40 -3.08 9.76 -23.36
C ASP A 40 -1.85 9.80 -24.28
N ALA A 41 -0.95 8.81 -24.19
CA ALA A 41 0.24 8.75 -25.04
C ALA A 41 -0.10 8.49 -26.53
N THR A 42 -1.12 7.66 -26.80
CA THR A 42 -1.62 7.44 -28.16
C THR A 42 -2.28 8.71 -28.71
N ALA A 43 -3.05 9.42 -27.88
CA ALA A 43 -3.68 10.69 -28.26
C ALA A 43 -2.63 11.80 -28.48
N ALA A 44 -1.60 11.87 -27.64
CA ALA A 44 -0.48 12.79 -27.80
C ALA A 44 0.23 12.54 -29.14
N LEU A 45 0.52 11.29 -29.51
CA LEU A 45 1.14 10.95 -30.80
C LEU A 45 0.31 11.38 -32.02
N ALA A 46 -1.02 11.44 -31.89
CA ALA A 46 -1.90 11.92 -32.95
C ALA A 46 -1.94 13.46 -33.06
N GLN A 47 -1.48 14.17 -32.03
CA GLN A 47 -1.39 15.62 -32.00
C GLN A 47 0.01 16.11 -32.40
N PRO A 48 0.13 17.34 -32.92
CA PRO A 48 1.43 17.97 -33.11
C PRO A 48 2.18 18.09 -31.78
N VAL A 49 3.50 18.19 -31.84
CA VAL A 49 4.34 18.49 -30.68
C VAL A 49 3.88 19.81 -30.05
N PRO A 50 3.83 19.92 -28.71
CA PRO A 50 3.59 21.20 -28.06
C PRO A 50 4.53 22.28 -28.58
N ASP A 51 4.02 23.50 -28.64
CA ASP A 51 4.83 24.65 -29.03
C ASP A 51 6.02 24.80 -28.08
N ARG A 52 7.14 25.21 -28.64
CA ARG A 52 8.37 25.41 -27.87
C ARG A 52 8.25 26.67 -27.02
N VAL A 53 8.35 26.52 -25.71
CA VAL A 53 8.24 27.63 -24.76
C VAL A 53 9.58 27.90 -24.07
N ASP A 54 9.91 29.17 -23.91
CA ASP A 54 11.07 29.61 -23.14
C ASP A 54 10.83 29.34 -21.65
N LEU A 55 11.79 28.76 -20.93
CA LEU A 55 11.62 28.46 -19.52
C LEU A 55 11.25 29.68 -18.66
N SER A 56 11.66 30.89 -19.05
CA SER A 56 11.29 32.12 -18.35
C SER A 56 9.79 32.41 -18.40
N ALA A 57 9.11 31.97 -19.46
CA ALA A 57 7.69 32.18 -19.72
C ALA A 57 6.84 30.93 -19.47
N PHE A 58 7.47 29.79 -19.13
CA PHE A 58 6.81 28.51 -18.96
C PHE A 58 5.78 28.54 -17.81
N ASP A 59 4.55 28.15 -18.14
CA ASP A 59 3.44 27.93 -17.21
C ASP A 59 3.04 26.45 -17.22
N ARG A 60 3.16 25.82 -16.05
CA ARG A 60 2.89 24.39 -15.89
C ARG A 60 1.45 23.99 -16.24
N GLN A 61 0.49 24.92 -16.19
CA GLN A 61 -0.92 24.62 -16.46
C GLN A 61 -1.27 24.68 -17.94
N ASN A 62 -0.57 25.53 -18.70
CA ASN A 62 -0.91 25.85 -20.08
C ASN A 62 0.06 25.23 -21.10
N ASP A 63 1.32 25.04 -20.72
CA ASP A 63 2.38 24.59 -21.63
C ASP A 63 2.69 23.09 -21.54
N VAL A 64 1.90 22.35 -20.74
CA VAL A 64 2.00 20.89 -20.62
C VAL A 64 0.91 20.25 -21.49
N GLY A 65 1.35 19.50 -22.50
CA GLY A 65 0.47 18.77 -23.41
C GLY A 65 -0.10 17.49 -22.82
N LEU A 66 -0.78 16.72 -23.67
CA LEU A 66 -1.24 15.37 -23.31
C LEU A 66 -0.06 14.46 -22.96
N ALA A 67 -0.31 13.45 -22.12
CA ALA A 67 0.72 12.54 -21.61
C ALA A 67 1.90 13.25 -20.92
N ASP A 68 1.65 14.43 -20.33
CA ASP A 68 2.66 15.25 -19.68
C ASP A 68 3.81 15.68 -20.63
N GLU A 69 3.57 15.71 -21.94
CA GLU A 69 4.54 16.15 -22.95
C GLU A 69 4.86 17.64 -22.76
N VAL A 70 6.15 17.98 -22.83
CA VAL A 70 6.65 19.36 -22.72
C VAL A 70 7.71 19.62 -23.77
N HIS A 71 7.68 20.83 -24.32
CA HIS A 71 8.71 21.31 -25.25
C HIS A 71 9.28 22.62 -24.74
N ILE A 72 10.39 22.52 -24.02
CA ILE A 72 11.01 23.65 -23.35
C ILE A 72 12.29 24.08 -24.05
N ALA A 73 12.59 25.36 -23.94
CA ALA A 73 13.85 25.92 -24.38
C ALA A 73 14.51 26.69 -23.23
N GLY A 74 15.81 26.53 -23.08
CA GLY A 74 16.59 27.05 -21.97
C GLY A 74 18.08 26.87 -22.21
N TRP A 75 18.91 27.53 -21.41
CA TRP A 75 20.34 27.30 -21.39
C TRP A 75 20.72 26.49 -20.15
N ILE A 76 21.81 25.74 -20.23
CA ILE A 76 22.30 24.90 -19.13
C ILE A 76 23.28 25.72 -18.30
N ASN A 77 22.96 25.94 -17.03
CA ASN A 77 23.91 26.57 -16.12
C ASN A 77 24.89 25.54 -15.59
N THR A 78 26.13 25.58 -16.11
CA THR A 78 27.17 24.61 -15.79
C THR A 78 27.67 24.69 -14.35
N ASP A 79 27.51 25.84 -13.68
CA ASP A 79 27.95 26.05 -12.31
C ASP A 79 27.12 25.23 -11.32
N PHE A 80 25.88 24.88 -11.70
CA PHE A 80 24.94 24.11 -10.89
C PHE A 80 24.77 22.66 -11.34
N ASN A 81 25.61 22.19 -12.26
CA ASN A 81 25.61 20.79 -12.66
C ASN A 81 26.10 19.92 -11.50
N TYR A 82 25.31 18.91 -11.14
CA TYR A 82 25.60 18.11 -9.95
C TYR A 82 25.62 16.62 -10.25
N HIS A 83 26.58 15.92 -9.64
CA HIS A 83 26.70 14.47 -9.73
C HIS A 83 26.00 13.82 -8.52
N LEU A 84 24.83 13.25 -8.76
CA LEU A 84 23.99 12.64 -7.73
C LEU A 84 24.43 11.20 -7.48
N ARG A 85 25.11 10.95 -6.36
CA ARG A 85 25.57 9.61 -5.99
C ARG A 85 24.90 9.08 -4.73
N LYS A 86 24.06 8.05 -4.87
CA LYS A 86 23.45 7.35 -3.74
C LYS A 86 24.37 6.23 -3.25
N THR A 87 25.02 6.42 -2.12
CA THR A 87 25.85 5.37 -1.51
C THR A 87 25.12 4.68 -0.35
N LYS A 88 25.34 3.37 -0.19
CA LYS A 88 24.85 2.60 0.97
C LYS A 88 25.94 1.65 1.43
N LYS A 89 26.45 1.87 2.64
CA LYS A 89 27.57 1.09 3.22
C LYS A 89 28.83 1.09 2.33
N GLY A 90 29.20 2.26 1.79
CA GLY A 90 30.38 2.43 0.93
C GLY A 90 30.19 2.01 -0.54
N SER A 91 29.15 1.23 -0.89
CA SER A 91 28.87 0.89 -2.29
C SER A 91 27.91 1.87 -2.94
N VAL A 92 28.20 2.28 -4.18
CA VAL A 92 27.30 3.08 -5.01
C VAL A 92 26.11 2.22 -5.39
N ARG A 93 24.91 2.72 -5.09
CA ARG A 93 23.66 2.04 -5.37
C ARG A 93 22.97 2.60 -6.60
N ALA A 94 23.04 3.91 -6.80
CA ALA A 94 22.52 4.61 -7.96
C ALA A 94 23.36 5.87 -8.17
N GLU A 95 23.48 6.26 -9.42
CA GLU A 95 24.25 7.40 -9.88
C GLU A 95 23.44 8.10 -10.97
N GLY A 96 23.50 9.43 -10.98
CA GLY A 96 22.81 10.25 -11.94
C GLY A 96 23.42 11.64 -12.01
N TYR A 97 23.12 12.36 -13.07
CA TYR A 97 23.63 13.70 -13.34
C TYR A 97 22.44 14.65 -13.41
N MET A 98 22.50 15.71 -12.62
CA MET A 98 21.53 16.78 -12.62
C MET A 98 22.07 17.95 -13.41
N TYR A 99 21.31 18.34 -14.44
CA TYR A 99 21.56 19.53 -15.23
C TYR A 99 20.47 20.55 -14.93
N VAL A 100 20.88 21.75 -14.54
CA VAL A 100 19.97 22.85 -14.22
C VAL A 100 19.74 23.68 -15.47
N LEU A 101 18.47 23.86 -15.83
CA LEU A 101 18.07 24.68 -16.97
C LEU A 101 17.54 26.03 -16.49
N GLN A 102 17.95 27.07 -17.20
CA GLN A 102 17.57 28.45 -16.97
C GLN A 102 16.94 29.05 -18.23
N GLY A 103 16.01 29.98 -18.04
CA GLY A 103 15.32 30.64 -19.14
C GLY A 103 16.12 31.83 -19.70
N ALA A 104 15.63 32.44 -20.77
CA ALA A 104 16.35 33.54 -21.42
C ALA A 104 16.49 34.80 -20.55
N SER A 105 15.56 35.02 -19.61
CA SER A 105 15.60 36.15 -18.67
C SER A 105 16.42 35.89 -17.41
N ASP A 106 16.91 34.66 -17.22
CA ASP A 106 17.66 34.27 -16.03
C ASP A 106 19.15 34.57 -16.24
N THR A 107 19.83 35.05 -15.21
CA THR A 107 21.28 35.27 -15.22
C THR A 107 22.01 34.11 -14.56
N SER A 108 23.34 34.02 -14.72
CA SER A 108 24.18 33.03 -14.02
C SER A 108 24.06 33.08 -12.49
N SER A 109 23.68 34.22 -11.92
CA SER A 109 23.44 34.38 -10.49
C SER A 109 22.02 33.98 -10.05
N THR A 110 21.09 33.70 -10.97
CA THR A 110 19.72 33.32 -10.63
C THR A 110 19.73 31.99 -9.90
N LYS A 111 19.24 31.99 -8.65
CA LYS A 111 19.18 30.78 -7.80
C LYS A 111 17.84 30.06 -7.87
N GLN A 112 16.84 30.69 -8.50
CA GLN A 112 15.53 30.07 -8.69
C GLN A 112 15.57 29.19 -9.94
N VAL A 113 15.38 27.88 -9.76
CA VAL A 113 15.41 26.88 -10.83
C VAL A 113 14.00 26.57 -11.29
N ARG A 114 13.79 26.59 -12.60
CA ARG A 114 12.49 26.27 -13.23
C ARG A 114 12.43 24.86 -13.82
N ALA A 115 13.54 24.36 -14.33
CA ALA A 115 13.60 22.98 -14.80
C ALA A 115 14.94 22.34 -14.49
N ILE A 116 14.91 21.02 -14.29
CA ILE A 116 16.10 20.18 -14.28
C ILE A 116 15.92 19.00 -15.24
N ILE A 117 17.03 18.52 -15.78
CA ILE A 117 17.11 17.22 -16.43
C ILE A 117 17.94 16.29 -15.55
N LEU A 118 17.41 15.10 -15.30
CA LEU A 118 18.12 14.02 -14.63
C LEU A 118 18.55 12.99 -15.67
N MET A 119 19.84 12.72 -15.75
CA MET A 119 20.41 11.78 -16.72
C MET A 119 21.17 10.66 -16.00
N SER A 120 21.11 9.45 -16.54
CA SER A 120 22.09 8.40 -16.27
C SER A 120 23.42 8.70 -16.96
N GLU A 121 24.46 7.94 -16.62
CA GLU A 121 25.77 8.07 -17.27
C GLU A 121 25.71 7.85 -18.78
N ARG A 122 24.91 6.88 -19.23
CA ARG A 122 24.70 6.60 -20.65
C ARG A 122 24.00 7.76 -21.35
N GLU A 123 22.92 8.29 -20.77
CA GLU A 123 22.18 9.41 -21.33
C GLU A 123 23.02 10.68 -21.40
N LYS A 124 23.85 10.95 -20.37
CA LYS A 124 24.82 12.03 -20.39
C LYS A 124 25.81 11.87 -21.54
N ALA A 125 26.37 10.68 -21.73
CA ALA A 125 27.31 10.42 -22.83
C ALA A 125 26.65 10.60 -24.20
N ASP A 126 25.40 10.16 -24.33
CA ASP A 126 24.59 10.31 -25.55
C ASP A 126 24.25 11.79 -25.80
N PHE A 127 23.90 12.56 -24.77
CA PHE A 127 23.65 13.99 -24.85
C PHE A 127 24.90 14.75 -25.31
N ILE A 128 26.06 14.48 -24.71
CA ILE A 128 27.32 15.14 -25.09
C ILE A 128 27.66 14.84 -26.55
N ARG A 129 27.47 13.59 -27.01
CA ARG A 129 27.74 13.19 -28.40
C ARG A 129 26.82 13.88 -29.40
N ARG A 130 25.58 14.19 -29.00
CA ARG A 130 24.52 14.74 -29.86
C ARG A 130 24.15 16.17 -29.48
N ILE A 131 25.04 16.88 -28.78
CA ILE A 131 24.73 18.18 -28.18
C ILE A 131 24.25 19.22 -29.21
N SER A 132 24.77 19.15 -30.44
CA SER A 132 24.38 20.02 -31.55
C SER A 132 22.93 19.83 -32.01
N GLU A 133 22.34 18.65 -31.81
CA GLU A 133 20.95 18.37 -32.19
C GLU A 133 19.94 19.08 -31.28
N PHE A 134 20.36 19.36 -30.04
CA PHE A 134 19.54 20.06 -29.05
C PHE A 134 19.72 21.58 -29.10
N GLN A 135 20.74 22.09 -29.79
CA GLN A 135 21.01 23.52 -29.86
C GLN A 135 19.97 24.23 -30.73
N VAL A 136 19.50 25.39 -30.27
CA VAL A 136 18.66 26.29 -31.06
C VAL A 136 19.59 27.16 -31.91
N PRO A 137 19.61 27.01 -33.26
CA PRO A 137 20.53 27.74 -34.11
C PRO A 137 20.34 29.25 -33.98
N GLY A 138 21.44 29.99 -33.82
CA GLY A 138 21.45 31.46 -33.79
C GLY A 138 20.85 32.09 -32.52
N LYS A 139 20.44 31.29 -31.52
CA LYS A 139 20.00 31.81 -30.22
C LYS A 139 21.11 31.59 -29.19
N LEU A 140 21.75 32.67 -28.80
CA LEU A 140 22.63 32.76 -27.64
C LEU A 140 21.92 33.55 -26.55
N ASP A 141 22.20 33.26 -25.29
CA ASP A 141 21.78 34.15 -24.21
C ASP A 141 22.62 35.45 -24.22
N GLU A 142 22.27 36.40 -23.35
CA GLU A 142 22.95 37.70 -23.25
C GLU A 142 24.44 37.57 -22.88
N THR A 143 24.84 36.41 -22.34
CA THR A 143 26.22 36.07 -21.93
C THR A 143 26.95 35.17 -22.94
N GLY A 144 26.33 34.82 -24.07
CA GLY A 144 26.92 33.98 -25.10
C GLY A 144 26.81 32.47 -24.86
N HIS A 145 26.00 32.01 -23.90
CA HIS A 145 25.73 30.59 -23.71
C HIS A 145 24.78 30.04 -24.77
N LEU A 146 24.98 28.76 -25.08
CA LEU A 146 24.17 28.04 -26.05
C LEU A 146 22.78 27.76 -25.48
N TYR A 147 21.77 28.13 -26.27
CA TYR A 147 20.38 27.81 -25.96
C TYR A 147 20.03 26.43 -26.49
N PHE A 148 19.37 25.63 -25.66
CA PHE A 148 18.94 24.28 -25.98
C PHE A 148 17.42 24.18 -26.02
N ALA A 149 16.90 23.30 -26.86
CA ALA A 149 15.49 22.91 -26.89
C ALA A 149 15.38 21.42 -26.58
N PHE A 150 14.53 21.09 -25.62
CA PHE A 150 14.26 19.72 -25.21
C PHE A 150 12.77 19.43 -25.39
N ASN A 151 12.47 18.41 -26.18
CA ASN A 151 11.17 17.75 -26.14
C ASN A 151 11.27 16.53 -25.21
N GLY A 152 10.28 16.34 -24.35
CA GLY A 152 10.28 15.26 -23.37
C GLY A 152 8.96 15.16 -22.62
N VAL A 153 8.97 14.39 -21.53
CA VAL A 153 7.86 14.33 -20.57
C VAL A 153 8.24 14.96 -19.26
N ARG A 154 7.26 15.61 -18.63
CA ARG A 154 7.35 16.03 -17.24
C ARG A 154 7.30 14.78 -16.36
N THR A 155 8.34 14.58 -15.56
CA THR A 155 8.43 13.50 -14.60
C THR A 155 8.58 14.04 -13.18
N ASN A 156 8.71 13.13 -12.22
CA ASN A 156 9.02 13.45 -10.83
C ASN A 156 10.49 13.06 -10.57
N GLU A 157 11.11 13.64 -9.54
CA GLU A 157 12.51 13.32 -9.17
C GLU A 157 12.70 11.84 -8.77
N GLY A 158 11.62 11.13 -8.48
CA GLY A 158 11.62 9.69 -8.23
C GLY A 158 12.59 9.30 -7.12
N SER A 159 13.49 8.35 -7.41
CA SER A 159 14.46 7.85 -6.43
C SER A 159 15.59 8.83 -6.07
N PHE A 160 15.72 9.92 -6.86
CA PHE A 160 16.72 10.97 -6.70
C PHE A 160 16.19 12.19 -5.92
N SER A 161 14.90 12.23 -5.55
CA SER A 161 14.28 13.36 -4.83
C SER A 161 15.12 13.88 -3.65
N ASP A 162 15.59 12.98 -2.79
CA ASP A 162 16.41 13.37 -1.63
C ASP A 162 17.72 14.03 -2.07
N LEU A 163 18.40 13.45 -3.06
CA LEU A 163 19.69 13.94 -3.57
C LEU A 163 19.55 15.26 -4.32
N VAL A 164 18.45 15.45 -5.06
CA VAL A 164 18.14 16.73 -5.72
C VAL A 164 17.92 17.81 -4.67
N ASN A 165 17.15 17.52 -3.62
CA ASN A 165 16.90 18.50 -2.55
C ASN A 165 18.18 18.83 -1.77
N ASP A 166 19.05 17.85 -1.54
CA ASP A 166 20.35 18.08 -0.90
C ASP A 166 21.26 18.93 -1.80
N ALA A 167 21.35 18.62 -3.09
CA ALA A 167 22.10 19.42 -4.06
C ALA A 167 21.58 20.86 -4.14
N PHE A 168 20.26 21.06 -4.11
CA PHE A 168 19.65 22.39 -4.08
C PHE A 168 20.05 23.16 -2.82
N LYS A 169 20.01 22.52 -1.65
CA LYS A 169 20.44 23.17 -0.40
C LYS A 169 21.92 23.53 -0.41
N GLU A 170 22.79 22.64 -0.88
CA GLU A 170 24.23 22.86 -0.95
C GLU A 170 24.58 24.02 -1.88
N GLN A 171 23.90 24.12 -3.04
CA GLN A 171 24.11 25.17 -4.03
C GLN A 171 23.30 26.45 -3.74
N GLY A 172 22.48 26.45 -2.69
CA GLY A 172 21.60 27.57 -2.34
C GLY A 172 20.50 27.83 -3.38
N LEU A 173 20.11 26.82 -4.15
CA LEU A 173 19.08 26.88 -5.18
C LEU A 173 17.69 26.71 -4.57
N THR A 174 16.70 27.37 -5.16
CA THR A 174 15.29 27.26 -4.79
C THR A 174 14.47 26.81 -5.98
N LYS A 175 13.45 25.96 -5.76
CA LYS A 175 12.52 25.57 -6.83
C LYS A 175 11.57 26.73 -7.11
N GLY A 176 11.41 27.09 -8.38
CA GLY A 176 10.39 28.03 -8.84
C GLY A 176 8.97 27.48 -8.66
N PRO A 177 7.93 28.34 -8.78
CA PRO A 177 6.53 27.91 -8.67
C PRO A 177 6.16 26.86 -9.73
N ASP A 178 6.67 27.03 -10.96
CA ASP A 178 6.44 26.14 -12.10
C ASP A 178 7.57 25.14 -12.31
N PHE A 179 8.23 24.75 -11.22
CA PHE A 179 9.35 23.81 -11.29
C PHE A 179 8.92 22.45 -11.88
N ILE A 180 9.68 21.98 -12.86
CA ILE A 180 9.48 20.67 -13.50
C ILE A 180 10.79 19.87 -13.60
N VAL A 181 10.65 18.54 -13.59
CA VAL A 181 11.74 17.63 -13.99
C VAL A 181 11.41 17.14 -15.38
N VAL A 182 12.33 17.31 -16.31
CA VAL A 182 12.15 16.91 -17.71
C VAL A 182 12.97 15.66 -17.99
N GLU A 183 12.31 14.68 -18.60
CA GLU A 183 12.93 13.48 -19.17
C GLU A 183 12.89 13.61 -20.71
N PRO A 184 14.00 14.02 -21.34
CA PRO A 184 14.02 14.26 -22.77
C PRO A 184 13.83 12.99 -23.60
N PHE A 185 13.22 13.12 -24.77
CA PHE A 185 13.05 12.03 -25.73
C PHE A 185 14.34 11.77 -26.51
N TRP A 186 15.28 11.08 -25.89
CA TRP A 186 16.59 10.78 -26.49
C TRP A 186 16.50 10.03 -27.83
N GLU A 187 15.55 9.10 -27.97
CA GLU A 187 15.37 8.29 -29.18
C GLU A 187 14.26 8.81 -30.12
N GLY A 188 13.74 10.01 -29.86
CA GLY A 188 12.63 10.61 -30.60
C GLY A 188 11.29 10.47 -29.87
N ARG A 189 10.36 11.34 -30.26
CA ARG A 189 9.04 11.48 -29.63
C ARG A 189 8.22 10.20 -29.72
N GLU A 190 8.25 9.52 -30.85
CA GLU A 190 7.46 8.30 -31.07
C GLU A 190 7.83 7.22 -30.07
N LYS A 191 9.13 7.05 -29.82
CA LYS A 191 9.63 6.09 -28.83
C LYS A 191 9.40 6.54 -27.40
N GLY A 192 9.56 7.83 -27.12
CA GLY A 192 9.33 8.39 -25.79
C GLY A 192 7.87 8.31 -25.32
N LEU A 193 6.92 8.44 -26.25
CA LEU A 193 5.49 8.28 -26.00
C LEU A 193 4.99 6.84 -26.25
N THR A 194 5.87 5.90 -26.63
CA THR A 194 5.47 4.49 -26.72
C THR A 194 5.33 3.93 -25.32
N TYR A 195 4.10 3.63 -24.91
CA TYR A 195 3.83 2.99 -23.63
C TYR A 195 4.44 1.58 -23.58
N THR A 196 5.45 1.38 -22.73
CA THR A 196 6.17 0.09 -22.58
C THR A 196 5.63 -0.81 -21.47
N GLY A 197 4.65 -0.35 -20.69
CA GLY A 197 4.05 -1.13 -19.60
C GLY A 197 3.17 -2.28 -20.11
N ASP A 198 2.91 -3.25 -19.23
CA ASP A 198 1.97 -4.35 -19.48
C ASP A 198 0.92 -4.37 -18.36
N PRO A 199 -0.23 -3.69 -18.56
CA PRO A 199 -1.28 -3.59 -17.56
C PRO A 199 -1.90 -4.93 -17.20
N GLN A 200 -1.83 -5.92 -18.09
CA GLN A 200 -2.34 -7.25 -17.78
C GLN A 200 -1.40 -8.00 -16.85
N ARG A 201 -0.07 -7.95 -17.06
CA ARG A 201 0.88 -8.65 -16.18
C ARG A 201 0.76 -8.21 -14.74
N PHE A 202 0.62 -6.91 -14.51
CA PHE A 202 0.56 -6.38 -13.16
C PHE A 202 -0.75 -6.72 -12.47
N ARG A 203 -1.87 -6.51 -13.18
CA ARG A 203 -3.22 -6.90 -12.73
C ARG A 203 -3.29 -8.39 -12.39
N GLU A 204 -2.74 -9.25 -13.25
CA GLU A 204 -2.72 -10.70 -13.03
C GLU A 204 -2.02 -11.10 -11.73
N LYS A 205 -0.86 -10.49 -11.43
CA LYS A 205 -0.13 -10.78 -10.19
C LYS A 205 -0.98 -10.42 -8.96
N LEU A 206 -1.59 -9.25 -8.95
CA LEU A 206 -2.45 -8.81 -7.85
C LEU A 206 -3.75 -9.62 -7.74
N TRP A 207 -4.34 -10.00 -8.87
CA TRP A 207 -5.50 -10.90 -8.90
C TRP A 207 -5.17 -12.28 -8.34
N LYS A 208 -4.04 -12.88 -8.75
CA LYS A 208 -3.56 -14.16 -8.21
C LYS A 208 -3.33 -14.08 -6.70
N LEU A 209 -2.70 -13.01 -6.23
CA LEU A 209 -2.48 -12.77 -4.79
C LEU A 209 -3.81 -12.63 -4.04
N SER A 210 -4.76 -11.87 -4.58
CA SER A 210 -6.09 -11.72 -3.97
C SER A 210 -6.85 -13.05 -3.93
N GLY A 211 -6.80 -13.84 -5.01
CA GLY A 211 -7.42 -15.17 -5.06
C GLY A 211 -6.90 -16.10 -3.96
N VAL A 212 -5.58 -16.11 -3.73
CA VAL A 212 -4.98 -16.89 -2.63
C VAL A 212 -5.49 -16.42 -1.27
N LEU A 213 -5.55 -15.11 -1.03
CA LEU A 213 -6.05 -14.54 0.23
C LEU A 213 -7.53 -14.86 0.46
N LEU A 214 -8.34 -14.85 -0.60
CA LEU A 214 -9.77 -15.14 -0.53
C LEU A 214 -10.01 -16.63 -0.22
N VAL A 215 -9.23 -17.54 -0.81
CA VAL A 215 -9.25 -18.97 -0.46
C VAL A 215 -8.86 -19.19 1.01
N LEU A 216 -7.80 -18.53 1.49
CA LEU A 216 -7.41 -18.61 2.91
C LEU A 216 -8.50 -18.07 3.85
N ALA A 217 -9.16 -16.97 3.47
CA ALA A 217 -10.29 -16.43 4.22
C ALA A 217 -11.44 -17.45 4.30
N ALA A 218 -11.80 -18.08 3.18
CA ALA A 218 -12.86 -19.08 3.11
C ALA A 218 -12.55 -20.32 3.95
N ILE A 219 -11.32 -20.85 3.89
CA ILE A 219 -10.88 -21.99 4.71
C ILE A 219 -11.00 -21.66 6.19
N LYS A 220 -10.47 -20.51 6.63
CA LYS A 220 -10.54 -20.10 8.04
C LYS A 220 -11.95 -19.80 8.51
N PHE A 221 -12.78 -19.21 7.65
CA PHE A 221 -14.19 -19.00 7.94
C PHE A 221 -14.92 -20.33 8.15
N GLY A 222 -14.66 -21.32 7.29
CA GLY A 222 -15.18 -22.68 7.44
C GLY A 222 -14.75 -23.35 8.74
N LEU A 223 -13.46 -23.26 9.10
CA LEU A 223 -12.92 -23.79 10.36
C LEU A 223 -13.52 -23.10 11.59
N ALA A 224 -13.65 -21.77 11.57
CA ALA A 224 -14.26 -21.00 12.65
C ALA A 224 -15.76 -21.31 12.82
N ARG A 225 -16.48 -21.59 11.72
CA ARG A 225 -17.89 -22.00 11.78
C ARG A 225 -18.04 -23.41 12.36
N ARG A 226 -17.12 -24.32 12.03
CA ARG A 226 -17.09 -25.69 12.58
C ARG A 226 -16.74 -25.70 14.07
N SER A 227 -15.78 -24.88 14.52
CA SER A 227 -15.44 -24.79 15.94
C SER A 227 -16.59 -24.24 16.77
N LYS A 228 -17.29 -23.19 16.30
CA LYS A 228 -18.49 -22.66 16.96
C LYS A 228 -19.61 -23.68 17.10
N ARG A 229 -19.87 -24.50 16.06
CA ARG A 229 -20.86 -25.58 16.14
C ARG A 229 -20.48 -26.63 17.18
N ARG A 230 -19.24 -27.11 17.17
CA ARG A 230 -18.74 -28.08 18.16
C ARG A 230 -18.77 -27.54 19.59
N GLN A 231 -18.53 -26.25 19.77
CA GLN A 231 -18.59 -25.61 21.08
C GLN A 231 -20.04 -25.51 21.55
N SER A 232 -20.97 -25.10 20.69
CA SER A 232 -22.41 -25.13 20.99
C SER A 232 -22.93 -26.53 21.35
N GLU A 233 -22.44 -27.58 20.69
CA GLU A 233 -22.79 -28.99 21.02
C GLU A 233 -22.24 -29.42 22.38
N ARG A 234 -21.00 -29.01 22.72
CA ARG A 234 -20.40 -29.29 24.04
C ARG A 234 -21.08 -28.51 25.15
N ASP A 235 -21.45 -27.26 24.90
CA ASP A 235 -22.14 -26.40 25.85
C ASP A 235 -23.58 -26.91 26.08
N ALA A 236 -24.26 -27.40 25.04
CA ALA A 236 -25.55 -28.08 25.19
C ALA A 236 -25.42 -29.38 26.03
N ALA A 237 -24.41 -30.20 25.75
CA ALA A 237 -24.17 -31.44 26.50
C ALA A 237 -23.75 -31.21 27.96
N SER A 238 -23.05 -30.11 28.27
CA SER A 238 -22.69 -29.76 29.65
C SER A 238 -23.89 -29.21 30.43
N VAL A 239 -24.77 -28.44 29.79
CA VAL A 239 -26.05 -28.01 30.38
C VAL A 239 -26.95 -29.21 30.67
N GLU A 240 -27.06 -30.18 29.76
CA GLU A 240 -27.82 -31.41 30.03
C GLU A 240 -27.25 -32.15 31.25
N ARG A 241 -25.92 -32.34 31.34
CA ARG A 241 -25.30 -32.98 32.52
C ARG A 241 -25.55 -32.21 33.82
N ALA A 242 -25.54 -30.89 33.78
CA ALA A 242 -25.81 -30.07 34.97
C ALA A 242 -27.28 -30.17 35.42
N ILE A 243 -28.23 -30.30 34.47
CA ILE A 243 -29.65 -30.51 34.76
C ILE A 243 -29.90 -31.91 35.34
N PHE A 244 -29.23 -32.94 34.82
CA PHE A 244 -29.30 -34.29 35.38
C PHE A 244 -28.66 -34.39 36.78
N ALA A 245 -27.55 -33.68 37.03
CA ALA A 245 -26.88 -33.66 38.33
C ALA A 245 -27.64 -32.85 39.41
N SER A 246 -28.53 -31.93 39.00
CA SER A 246 -29.35 -31.11 39.91
C SER A 246 -30.79 -31.62 40.07
N SER A 247 -31.17 -32.71 39.40
CA SER A 247 -32.48 -33.34 39.58
C SER A 247 -32.53 -34.14 40.90
N PRO A 248 -33.52 -33.91 41.78
CA PRO A 248 -33.56 -34.43 43.16
C PRO A 248 -33.86 -35.93 43.29
N VAL A 249 -33.76 -36.71 42.21
CA VAL A 249 -34.10 -38.15 42.19
C VAL A 249 -32.92 -39.04 42.61
N ALA A 250 -31.69 -38.52 42.68
CA ALA A 250 -30.51 -39.30 43.07
C ALA A 250 -30.18 -39.29 44.58
N SER A 251 -31.00 -38.64 45.42
CA SER A 251 -30.80 -38.52 46.88
C SER A 251 -31.89 -39.25 47.68
N ALA A 252 -32.38 -40.38 47.19
CA ALA A 252 -33.25 -41.25 47.99
C ALA A 252 -32.89 -42.72 47.74
N GLY A 253 -32.15 -43.33 48.67
CA GLY A 253 -32.12 -44.78 48.77
C GLY A 253 -30.80 -45.41 49.17
N GLU A 254 -30.23 -45.02 50.32
CA GLU A 254 -29.32 -45.92 51.04
C GLU A 254 -29.76 -46.02 52.51
N LYS A 255 -30.71 -46.93 52.77
CA LYS A 255 -30.89 -47.68 54.03
C LYS A 255 -32.14 -48.59 53.96
N GLY A 256 -31.89 -49.91 53.92
CA GLY A 256 -32.63 -50.88 54.74
C GLY A 256 -33.81 -51.66 54.14
N ALA A 257 -33.72 -52.98 54.34
CA ALA A 257 -34.79 -53.97 54.48
C ALA A 257 -35.54 -54.45 53.22
N GLY A 258 -35.44 -55.76 52.99
CA GLY A 258 -36.17 -56.46 51.94
C GLY A 258 -37.63 -56.75 52.29
N PHE A 259 -38.43 -56.98 51.25
CA PHE A 259 -39.44 -58.03 51.13
C PHE A 259 -40.15 -57.88 49.78
N GLY A 260 -40.44 -59.00 49.10
CA GLY A 260 -41.57 -59.10 48.18
C GLY A 260 -41.36 -58.72 46.70
N ARG A 261 -41.25 -59.75 45.84
CA ARG A 261 -41.77 -59.71 44.46
C ARG A 261 -43.27 -59.35 44.48
N PRO A 262 -43.78 -58.62 43.48
CA PRO A 262 -44.45 -59.32 42.38
C PRO A 262 -44.11 -58.78 40.98
N ASP A 263 -44.26 -59.67 40.01
CA ASP A 263 -44.41 -59.35 38.59
C ASP A 263 -45.57 -58.39 38.32
N LEU A 264 -45.41 -57.59 37.26
CA LEU A 264 -46.38 -56.95 36.34
C LEU A 264 -45.65 -55.70 35.79
N GLY A 265 -45.22 -55.64 34.53
CA GLY A 265 -46.11 -55.63 33.38
C GLY A 265 -46.34 -54.17 32.94
N MET A 266 -45.86 -53.85 31.73
CA MET A 266 -46.32 -52.74 30.86
C MET A 266 -45.87 -51.28 31.10
N SER A 267 -45.33 -50.75 29.99
CA SER A 267 -45.52 -49.41 29.42
C SER A 267 -44.57 -48.27 29.84
N GLN A 268 -43.67 -47.94 28.90
CA GLN A 268 -43.01 -46.64 28.79
C GLN A 268 -44.05 -45.53 28.60
N PRO A 269 -43.95 -44.39 29.32
CA PRO A 269 -44.58 -43.16 28.88
C PRO A 269 -43.60 -42.31 28.07
N LYS A 270 -43.83 -42.27 26.75
CA LYS A 270 -43.44 -41.18 25.85
C LYS A 270 -44.16 -39.89 26.26
N THR A 271 -43.63 -39.07 27.18
CA THR A 271 -44.26 -37.75 27.44
C THR A 271 -43.35 -36.63 27.96
N LEU A 272 -42.02 -36.75 27.98
CA LEU A 272 -41.16 -35.61 28.34
C LEU A 272 -40.87 -34.64 27.17
N ARG A 273 -41.09 -35.04 25.91
CA ARG A 273 -40.95 -34.14 24.74
C ARG A 273 -42.14 -33.19 24.51
N GLN A 274 -43.30 -33.45 25.11
CA GLN A 274 -44.49 -32.60 24.91
C GLN A 274 -44.65 -31.51 25.99
N ILE A 275 -44.00 -31.66 27.15
CA ILE A 275 -44.05 -30.64 28.22
C ILE A 275 -43.10 -29.47 27.88
N ALA A 276 -41.94 -29.73 27.27
CA ALA A 276 -41.01 -28.69 26.83
C ALA A 276 -41.56 -27.80 25.68
N ALA A 277 -42.45 -28.34 24.84
CA ALA A 277 -43.03 -27.59 23.72
C ALA A 277 -44.23 -26.70 24.12
N LYS A 278 -44.82 -26.90 25.31
CA LYS A 278 -46.01 -26.14 25.76
C LYS A 278 -45.67 -24.96 26.67
N VAL A 279 -44.47 -24.91 27.25
CA VAL A 279 -44.00 -23.77 28.07
C VAL A 279 -43.49 -22.59 27.23
N GLN A 280 -43.15 -22.81 25.95
CA GLN A 280 -42.68 -21.74 25.06
C GLN A 280 -43.79 -20.94 24.35
N LYS A 281 -45.07 -21.30 24.50
CA LYS A 281 -46.19 -20.69 23.75
C LYS A 281 -47.13 -19.78 24.56
N THR A 282 -46.81 -19.50 25.83
CA THR A 282 -47.58 -18.60 26.71
C THR A 282 -46.69 -17.57 27.40
N SER A 283 -45.89 -16.84 26.63
CA SER A 283 -45.30 -15.57 27.06
C SER A 283 -45.22 -14.62 25.88
N ALA A 284 -46.37 -14.06 25.53
CA ALA A 284 -46.45 -12.79 24.84
C ALA A 284 -47.51 -11.95 25.57
N GLU A 285 -47.09 -10.72 25.89
CA GLU A 285 -47.92 -9.53 26.07
C GLU A 285 -48.55 -9.27 27.45
N ARG A 286 -47.86 -8.44 28.28
CA ARG A 286 -48.35 -7.11 28.75
C ARG A 286 -47.35 -6.37 29.68
N PRO A 287 -47.54 -5.05 29.92
CA PRO A 287 -46.48 -4.04 29.93
C PRO A 287 -45.89 -3.75 31.32
N GLY A 288 -44.84 -2.91 31.33
CA GLY A 288 -44.00 -2.56 32.48
C GLY A 288 -44.70 -1.88 33.67
N PRO A 289 -43.94 -1.68 34.76
CA PRO A 289 -43.26 -0.38 34.89
C PRO A 289 -41.79 -0.46 35.36
N GLU A 290 -41.16 0.72 35.26
CA GLU A 290 -39.86 1.15 35.76
C GLU A 290 -39.42 0.52 37.10
N LEU A 291 -38.15 0.09 37.16
CA LEU A 291 -37.20 0.26 38.28
C LEU A 291 -36.03 -0.74 38.16
N GLN A 292 -35.12 -0.55 37.19
CA GLN A 292 -33.78 -1.15 37.23
C GLN A 292 -32.76 -0.27 36.50
N PHE A 293 -32.39 0.87 37.12
CA PHE A 293 -31.31 1.73 36.62
C PHE A 293 -30.06 1.76 37.53
N GLU A 294 -30.07 1.09 38.70
CA GLU A 294 -28.91 1.08 39.61
C GLU A 294 -27.99 -0.15 39.46
N ALA A 295 -28.53 -1.35 39.18
CA ALA A 295 -27.70 -2.55 39.04
C ALA A 295 -26.75 -2.54 37.82
N SER A 296 -27.07 -1.73 36.80
CA SER A 296 -26.22 -1.59 35.60
C SER A 296 -25.03 -0.65 35.82
N ARG A 297 -25.09 0.28 36.78
CA ARG A 297 -23.96 1.19 37.10
C ARG A 297 -22.88 0.48 37.92
N GLU A 298 -23.24 -0.47 38.77
CA GLU A 298 -22.27 -1.26 39.55
C GLU A 298 -21.53 -2.29 38.68
N ALA A 299 -22.23 -2.96 37.75
CA ALA A 299 -21.60 -3.88 36.80
C ALA A 299 -20.67 -3.17 35.80
N LEU A 300 -21.04 -1.95 35.36
CA LEU A 300 -20.19 -1.12 34.51
C LEU A 300 -18.99 -0.55 35.30
N GLY A 301 -19.18 -0.21 36.59
CA GLY A 301 -18.12 0.25 37.49
C GLY A 301 -17.06 -0.82 37.77
N LEU A 302 -17.48 -2.07 38.01
CA LEU A 302 -16.59 -3.23 38.22
C LEU A 302 -15.82 -3.61 36.94
N ALA A 303 -16.45 -3.54 35.77
CA ALA A 303 -15.77 -3.77 34.48
C ALA A 303 -14.74 -2.67 34.16
N LYS A 304 -15.05 -1.40 34.50
CA LYS A 304 -14.15 -0.26 34.30
C LYS A 304 -12.96 -0.29 35.26
N ALA A 305 -13.17 -0.69 36.52
CA ALA A 305 -12.13 -0.87 37.53
C ALA A 305 -11.17 -2.01 37.16
N GLY A 306 -11.69 -3.17 36.72
CA GLY A 306 -10.88 -4.30 36.27
C GLY A 306 -10.07 -4.00 34.99
N PHE A 307 -10.62 -3.19 34.09
CA PHE A 307 -9.91 -2.74 32.88
C PHE A 307 -8.79 -1.75 33.20
N LEU A 308 -9.05 -0.73 34.04
CA LEU A 308 -8.04 0.25 34.46
C LEU A 308 -6.89 -0.40 35.23
N GLN A 309 -7.18 -1.38 36.09
CA GLN A 309 -6.15 -2.11 36.85
C GLN A 309 -5.27 -3.00 35.94
N ARG A 310 -5.85 -3.58 34.87
CA ARG A 310 -5.09 -4.31 33.84
C ARG A 310 -4.34 -3.39 32.88
N PHE A 311 -4.86 -2.18 32.63
CA PHE A 311 -4.23 -1.16 31.80
C PHE A 311 -3.00 -0.56 32.47
N ILE A 312 -3.07 -0.22 33.76
CA ILE A 312 -1.95 0.34 34.55
C ILE A 312 -0.81 -0.69 34.71
N LYS A 313 -1.15 -1.99 34.75
CA LYS A 313 -0.16 -3.09 34.87
C LYS A 313 0.46 -3.52 33.52
N ALA A 314 -0.05 -3.03 32.40
CA ALA A 314 0.48 -3.33 31.07
C ALA A 314 1.69 -2.45 30.75
N SER A 315 2.69 -2.98 30.02
CA SER A 315 3.87 -2.19 29.64
C SER A 315 3.47 -0.96 28.81
N ARG A 316 4.22 0.15 28.92
CA ARG A 316 3.98 1.41 28.18
C ARG A 316 3.68 1.21 26.68
N LYS A 317 4.30 0.20 26.05
CA LYS A 317 4.04 -0.16 24.64
C LYS A 317 2.64 -0.73 24.41
N SER A 318 2.13 -1.54 25.33
CA SER A 318 0.78 -2.14 25.23
C SER A 318 -0.32 -1.12 25.51
N GLN A 319 -0.05 -0.14 26.38
CA GLN A 319 -0.97 0.97 26.65
C GLN A 319 -1.16 1.86 25.41
N ILE A 320 -0.07 2.19 24.70
CA ILE A 320 -0.13 2.96 23.43
C ILE A 320 -0.89 2.19 22.35
N ILE A 321 -0.72 0.86 22.26
CA ILE A 321 -1.43 -0.01 21.30
C ILE A 321 -2.94 -0.04 21.58
N LEU A 322 -3.35 -0.20 22.84
CA LEU A 322 -4.76 -0.20 23.20
C LEU A 322 -5.40 1.18 23.01
N LEU A 323 -4.67 2.26 23.30
CA LEU A 323 -5.15 3.63 23.04
C LEU A 323 -5.36 3.84 21.53
N GLY A 324 -4.42 3.40 20.69
CA GLY A 324 -4.54 3.47 19.24
C GLY A 324 -5.74 2.69 18.70
N MET A 325 -5.99 1.48 19.21
CA MET A 325 -7.16 0.69 18.81
C MET A 325 -8.49 1.32 19.24
N VAL A 326 -8.57 1.82 20.48
CA VAL A 326 -9.80 2.41 21.04
C VAL A 326 -10.17 3.72 20.35
N PHE A 327 -9.20 4.49 19.84
CA PHE A 327 -9.48 5.74 19.12
C PHE A 327 -9.67 5.57 17.61
N VAL A 328 -9.04 4.59 16.96
CA VAL A 328 -9.15 4.41 15.50
C VAL A 328 -10.42 3.65 15.10
N LEU A 329 -10.89 2.71 15.93
CA LEU A 329 -12.10 1.91 15.63
C LEU A 329 -13.40 2.74 15.57
N PRO A 330 -13.68 3.69 16.48
CA PRO A 330 -14.89 4.51 16.41
C PRO A 330 -14.89 5.47 15.20
N LEU A 331 -13.71 5.98 14.83
CA LEU A 331 -13.54 6.87 13.67
C LEU A 331 -13.79 6.17 12.33
N CYS A 332 -13.60 4.85 12.25
CA CYS A 332 -13.90 4.05 11.05
C CYS A 332 -15.39 3.73 10.86
N VAL A 333 -16.21 3.84 11.91
CA VAL A 333 -17.65 3.51 11.85
C VAL A 333 -18.49 4.70 11.40
N MET A 334 -17.99 5.94 11.51
CA MET A 334 -18.80 7.14 11.21
C MET A 334 -18.76 7.64 9.76
N LYS A 335 -17.87 7.15 8.87
CA LYS A 335 -17.88 7.53 7.44
C LYS A 335 -17.44 6.36 6.51
N PRO A 336 -18.35 5.81 5.67
CA PRO A 336 -18.04 4.67 4.80
C PRO A 336 -17.02 4.98 3.68
N ALA A 337 -16.78 6.26 3.35
CA ALA A 337 -15.80 6.67 2.34
C ALA A 337 -14.33 6.58 2.81
N PHE A 338 -14.07 6.55 4.12
CA PHE A 338 -12.70 6.58 4.67
C PHE A 338 -12.18 5.20 5.12
N GLY A 339 -13.07 4.27 5.47
CA GLY A 339 -12.69 2.94 5.99
C GLY A 339 -11.97 2.03 4.99
N GLY A 340 -12.23 2.20 3.68
CA GLY A 340 -11.63 1.36 2.63
C GLY A 340 -10.14 1.60 2.39
N VAL A 341 -9.64 2.81 2.68
CA VAL A 341 -8.23 3.19 2.43
C VAL A 341 -7.43 3.26 3.73
N LEU A 342 -8.02 3.82 4.81
CA LEU A 342 -7.31 3.99 6.08
C LEU A 342 -6.97 2.67 6.75
N LEU A 343 -7.83 1.65 6.66
CA LEU A 343 -7.59 0.38 7.33
C LEU A 343 -6.41 -0.41 6.70
N PRO A 344 -6.33 -0.59 5.36
CA PRO A 344 -5.17 -1.23 4.74
C PRO A 344 -3.90 -0.38 4.84
N VAL A 345 -3.99 0.95 4.76
CA VAL A 345 -2.82 1.84 4.96
C VAL A 345 -2.34 1.81 6.40
N ALA A 346 -3.22 1.87 7.40
CA ALA A 346 -2.86 1.75 8.81
C ALA A 346 -2.31 0.35 9.13
N LEU A 347 -2.83 -0.71 8.50
CA LEU A 347 -2.28 -2.07 8.61
C LEU A 347 -0.88 -2.15 7.97
N LEU A 348 -0.67 -1.51 6.81
CA LEU A 348 0.63 -1.43 6.13
C LEU A 348 1.64 -0.60 6.92
N VAL A 349 1.24 0.53 7.49
CA VAL A 349 2.06 1.37 8.38
C VAL A 349 2.36 0.63 9.68
N TYR A 350 1.41 -0.12 10.22
CA TYR A 350 1.62 -0.99 11.37
C TYR A 350 2.62 -2.11 11.07
N ILE A 351 2.50 -2.78 9.92
CA ILE A 351 3.47 -3.74 9.40
C ILE A 351 4.84 -3.07 9.21
N TYR A 352 4.88 -1.87 8.64
CA TYR A 352 6.10 -1.09 8.43
C TYR A 352 6.79 -0.72 9.75
N TRP A 353 6.04 -0.27 10.76
CA TRP A 353 6.55 0.16 12.06
C TRP A 353 6.87 -1.02 13.00
N SER A 354 6.10 -2.10 12.91
CA SER A 354 6.26 -3.31 13.73
C SER A 354 7.48 -4.17 13.35
N ILE A 355 7.94 -4.10 12.09
CA ILE A 355 8.88 -5.10 11.57
C ILE A 355 10.34 -4.59 11.55
N GLY A 356 10.58 -3.32 11.86
CA GLY A 356 11.93 -2.75 11.94
C GLY A 356 12.63 -2.63 10.58
N THR A 357 13.71 -1.85 10.55
CA THR A 357 14.36 -1.32 9.34
C THR A 357 14.84 -2.35 8.31
N LYS A 358 14.99 -3.63 8.70
CA LYS A 358 15.47 -4.70 7.80
C LYS A 358 14.40 -5.32 6.90
N VAL A 359 13.11 -5.27 7.26
CA VAL A 359 12.03 -5.79 6.40
C VAL A 359 11.34 -4.67 5.64
N ALA A 360 11.46 -3.42 6.11
CA ALA A 360 11.08 -2.23 5.36
C ALA A 360 11.74 -2.17 3.97
N SER A 361 12.98 -2.68 3.82
CA SER A 361 13.62 -2.79 2.50
C SER A 361 13.01 -3.88 1.62
N SER A 362 12.57 -5.02 2.17
CA SER A 362 11.96 -6.09 1.39
C SER A 362 10.51 -5.81 1.01
N VAL A 363 9.73 -5.12 1.87
CA VAL A 363 8.39 -4.64 1.51
C VAL A 363 8.51 -3.52 0.48
N ARG A 364 9.50 -2.64 0.60
CA ARG A 364 9.79 -1.62 -0.42
C ARG A 364 10.27 -2.23 -1.73
N GLU A 365 11.20 -3.19 -1.72
CA GLU A 365 11.60 -3.95 -2.91
C GLU A 365 10.39 -4.65 -3.52
N ALA A 366 9.53 -5.28 -2.72
CA ALA A 366 8.30 -5.87 -3.21
C ALA A 366 7.35 -4.80 -3.79
N LEU A 367 7.24 -3.61 -3.20
CA LEU A 367 6.42 -2.52 -3.74
C LEU A 367 7.01 -1.86 -4.99
N GLU A 368 8.34 -1.83 -5.14
CA GLU A 368 9.06 -1.38 -6.35
C GLU A 368 8.99 -2.44 -7.46
N GLU A 369 9.10 -3.72 -7.12
CA GLU A 369 8.94 -4.87 -8.04
C GLU A 369 7.48 -5.08 -8.46
N VAL A 370 6.56 -4.58 -7.63
CA VAL A 370 5.11 -4.57 -7.84
C VAL A 370 4.65 -3.16 -8.26
N GLY A 371 5.51 -2.30 -8.84
CA GLY A 371 5.12 -1.06 -9.53
C GLY A 371 4.34 0.02 -8.74
N LEU A 372 4.01 -0.22 -7.47
CA LEU A 372 3.31 0.71 -6.57
C LEU A 372 4.24 1.82 -6.06
N LEU A 373 5.55 1.63 -6.22
CA LEU A 373 6.58 2.67 -6.18
C LEU A 373 7.24 2.70 -7.56
N LYS A 374 7.37 3.88 -8.17
CA LYS A 374 8.04 4.06 -9.49
C LYS A 374 9.36 3.27 -9.47
N PRO A 375 9.58 2.33 -10.41
CA PRO A 375 10.75 1.47 -10.38
C PRO A 375 12.02 2.31 -10.49
N ARG A 376 13.07 1.81 -9.86
CA ARG A 376 14.43 2.22 -10.17
C ARG A 376 14.65 2.02 -11.67
N ILE A 377 15.13 3.04 -12.37
CA ILE A 377 15.69 2.91 -13.72
C ILE A 377 16.87 1.93 -13.62
N SER A 378 16.61 0.63 -13.74
CA SER A 378 17.65 -0.41 -13.76
C SER A 378 17.18 -1.72 -14.40
N SER A 379 16.19 -1.72 -15.30
CA SER A 379 15.78 -2.93 -16.01
C SER A 379 15.74 -2.77 -17.53
N LEU A 380 16.83 -2.26 -18.11
CA LEU A 380 17.22 -2.52 -19.50
C LEU A 380 18.65 -3.05 -19.63
N ALA A 381 19.29 -3.44 -18.52
CA ALA A 381 20.64 -4.00 -18.49
C ALA A 381 20.63 -5.54 -18.38
N LYS A 382 19.98 -6.23 -19.32
CA LYS A 382 20.21 -7.66 -19.56
C LYS A 382 19.97 -8.02 -21.03
N GLN A 383 20.74 -7.39 -21.90
CA GLN A 383 21.20 -7.98 -23.15
C GLN A 383 22.32 -7.07 -23.62
N ASP A 384 23.55 -7.47 -23.30
CA ASP A 384 24.76 -6.73 -23.66
C ASP A 384 25.33 -7.32 -24.96
N PRO A 385 25.03 -6.73 -26.14
CA PRO A 385 25.56 -7.18 -27.42
C PRO A 385 27.09 -6.98 -27.52
N PHE A 386 27.72 -6.24 -26.60
CA PHE A 386 29.16 -5.94 -26.63
C PHE A 386 30.04 -7.03 -26.00
N SER A 387 29.46 -7.93 -25.21
CA SER A 387 30.19 -9.07 -24.62
C SER A 387 30.74 -10.05 -25.67
N ARG A 388 30.15 -10.11 -26.89
CA ARG A 388 30.69 -10.90 -28.01
C ARG A 388 31.84 -10.21 -28.75
N LEU A 389 31.87 -8.88 -28.78
CA LEU A 389 32.92 -8.12 -29.46
C LEU A 389 34.22 -8.07 -28.64
N GLU A 390 34.13 -8.02 -27.32
CA GLU A 390 35.32 -8.11 -26.45
C GLU A 390 36.00 -9.49 -26.46
N ALA A 391 35.25 -10.57 -26.68
CA ALA A 391 35.82 -11.91 -26.83
C ALA A 391 36.54 -12.08 -28.17
N GLN A 392 36.07 -11.39 -29.23
CA GLN A 392 36.68 -11.45 -30.55
C GLN A 392 37.94 -10.57 -30.65
N ALA A 393 38.00 -9.45 -29.91
CA ALA A 393 39.17 -8.57 -29.85
C ALA A 393 40.35 -9.14 -29.06
N ARG A 394 40.14 -10.11 -28.15
CA ARG A 394 41.23 -10.77 -27.41
C ARG A 394 41.94 -11.88 -28.17
N ASN A 395 41.37 -12.38 -29.27
CA ASN A 395 41.98 -13.44 -30.10
C ASN A 395 42.79 -12.90 -31.29
N VAL A 396 42.99 -11.58 -31.40
CA VAL A 396 43.78 -10.93 -32.47
C VAL A 396 45.01 -10.21 -31.91
N ARG A 397 45.55 -10.69 -30.77
CA ARG A 397 46.85 -10.24 -30.25
C ARG A 397 47.79 -11.40 -30.03
#